data_AF-A0A507EPV6-F1
#
_entry.id   AF-A0A507EPV6-F1
#
_cell.length_a   1.000
_cell.length_b   1.000
_cell.length_c   1.000
_cell.angle_alpha   90.00
_cell.angle_beta   90.00
_cell.angle_gamma   90.00
#
_symmetry.space_group_name_H-M   'P 1'
#
loop_
_entity.id
_entity.type
_entity.pdbx_description
1 polymer ?
#
loop_
_entity_poly.entity_id
_entity_poly.type
_entity_poly.pdbx_seq_one_letter_code
_entity_poly.pdbx_strand_id
1 'polypeptide(L)'
;MKVIPRWRIVIQRVLEFAPLYKFNNDFTVSKLKRCKSRIVLRKEFRSRMKGPEGTKAKKAATTAPHSTAVPTAPAGTRLPPLPGNQEKPAIKAKPTKQPKLSQAKPQLAPITASTNSQVVSNTSKKKEEDSESDVIELGAGTAVPTHADADTFRVITTIISLNLNDLAPIKPIPNTVPIKTTFDVSERKLMRIPIKELQNLLDCIHDGKQFTPLIIDPTGRVEVFFTYAGEALIMDCKKILVQCDLQKVMSLEEAKESLRQAVVAGLKFGKTIVFAMLNSAFAFKKYFDASYFPASVLEQGGVRFRQDAAAYEQCLRPADYERGIFVVNEDWPFRVVLTSNFDLEDYEEFLASSVTLANMMPIYIEPAGSK
;
A
#
# COMPACT_ATOMS: atom_id res chain seq x y z
N MET A 1 -25.16 44.64 -9.59
CA MET A 1 -24.49 43.50 -8.91
C MET A 1 -23.25 43.13 -9.73
N LYS A 2 -22.04 43.27 -9.19
CA LYS A 2 -20.80 42.94 -9.93
C LYS A 2 -20.53 41.44 -9.77
N VAL A 3 -20.63 40.70 -10.89
CA VAL A 3 -20.28 39.28 -10.97
C VAL A 3 -18.76 39.17 -10.98
N ILE A 4 -18.20 38.56 -9.94
CA ILE A 4 -16.78 38.26 -9.85
C ILE A 4 -16.54 36.97 -10.66
N PRO A 5 -15.66 36.99 -11.67
CA PRO A 5 -15.43 35.82 -12.50
C PRO A 5 -14.68 34.72 -11.72
N ARG A 6 -15.10 33.46 -11.91
CA ARG A 6 -14.64 32.26 -11.18
C ARG A 6 -13.10 32.12 -11.10
N TRP A 7 -12.36 32.57 -12.11
CA TRP A 7 -10.90 32.50 -12.13
C TRP A 7 -10.24 33.36 -11.03
N ARG A 8 -10.88 34.45 -10.60
CA ARG A 8 -10.38 35.30 -9.51
C ARG A 8 -10.40 34.58 -8.16
N ILE A 9 -11.37 33.68 -7.95
CA ILE A 9 -11.47 32.83 -6.75
C ILE A 9 -10.37 31.75 -6.76
N VAL A 10 -10.04 31.22 -7.94
CA VAL A 10 -8.99 30.21 -8.11
C VAL A 10 -7.60 30.82 -7.87
N ILE A 11 -7.31 32.00 -8.41
CA ILE A 11 -6.02 32.68 -8.20
C ILE A 11 -5.85 33.10 -6.74
N GLN A 12 -6.91 33.57 -6.08
CA GLN A 12 -6.85 33.92 -4.67
C GLN A 12 -6.55 32.71 -3.78
N ARG A 13 -7.16 31.54 -4.06
CA ARG A 13 -6.84 30.29 -3.36
C ARG A 13 -5.41 29.80 -3.66
N VAL A 14 -4.96 29.84 -4.91
CA VAL A 14 -3.59 29.40 -5.24
C VAL A 14 -2.53 30.28 -4.55
N LEU A 15 -2.78 31.58 -4.43
CA LEU A 15 -1.88 32.51 -3.73
C LEU A 15 -1.93 32.37 -2.21
N GLU A 16 -3.08 31.99 -1.63
CA GLU A 16 -3.20 31.65 -0.20
C GLU A 16 -2.51 30.33 0.17
N PHE A 17 -2.35 29.39 -0.77
CA PHE A 17 -1.68 28.09 -0.53
C PHE A 17 -0.17 28.07 -0.85
N ALA A 18 0.36 29.08 -1.54
CA ALA A 18 1.78 29.16 -1.90
C ALA A 18 2.80 29.27 -0.73
N PRO A 19 2.49 29.84 0.46
CA PRO A 19 3.49 29.95 1.52
C PRO A 19 3.79 28.64 2.27
N LEU A 20 3.06 27.54 1.99
CA LEU A 20 3.16 26.29 2.76
C LEU A 20 4.17 25.27 2.22
N TYR A 21 4.82 25.53 1.08
CA TYR A 21 5.83 24.61 0.52
C TYR A 21 7.24 25.23 0.59
N LYS A 22 7.91 25.04 1.73
CA LYS A 22 9.36 25.23 1.83
C LYS A 22 10.08 23.92 1.52
N PHE A 23 10.65 23.84 0.33
CA PHE A 23 11.56 22.77 -0.07
C PHE A 23 12.94 22.96 0.60
N ASN A 24 13.45 21.91 1.25
CA ASN A 24 14.81 21.84 1.79
C ASN A 24 15.84 21.76 0.63
N ASN A 25 16.81 22.68 0.62
CA ASN A 25 17.78 22.84 -0.48
C ASN A 25 19.02 21.92 -0.42
N ASP A 26 19.18 21.06 0.60
CA ASP A 26 20.40 20.25 0.78
C ASP A 26 20.39 18.92 -0.02
N PHE A 27 19.36 18.64 -0.82
CA PHE A 27 19.13 17.30 -1.39
C PHE A 27 19.73 17.05 -2.78
N THR A 28 20.42 18.02 -3.39
CA THR A 28 20.68 18.01 -4.84
C THR A 28 22.08 17.53 -5.26
N VAL A 29 23.15 17.78 -4.50
CA VAL A 29 24.51 17.53 -5.00
C VAL A 29 24.86 16.04 -5.08
N SER A 30 24.44 15.24 -4.10
CA SER A 30 24.74 13.81 -4.03
C SER A 30 23.93 12.98 -5.03
N LYS A 31 22.68 13.38 -5.32
CA LYS A 31 21.83 12.73 -6.34
C LYS A 31 22.27 13.10 -7.76
N LEU A 32 22.76 14.32 -8.01
CA LEU A 32 23.28 14.71 -9.33
C LEU A 32 24.52 13.89 -9.74
N LYS A 33 25.40 13.55 -8.78
CA LYS A 33 26.54 12.65 -9.02
C LYS A 33 26.10 11.21 -9.34
N ARG A 34 25.08 10.68 -8.65
CA ARG A 34 24.52 9.34 -8.95
C ARG A 34 23.80 9.28 -10.31
N CYS A 35 23.11 10.34 -10.72
CA CYS A 35 22.47 10.40 -12.04
C CYS A 35 23.50 10.41 -13.18
N LYS A 36 24.64 11.12 -13.04
CA LYS A 36 25.70 11.12 -14.06
C LYS A 36 26.33 9.73 -14.26
N SER A 37 26.60 8.98 -13.19
CA SER A 37 27.18 7.63 -13.29
C SER A 37 26.22 6.61 -13.93
N ARG A 38 24.90 6.77 -13.76
CA ARG A 38 23.89 5.86 -14.34
C ARG A 38 23.57 6.14 -15.81
N ILE A 39 23.68 7.39 -16.27
CA ILE A 39 23.53 7.73 -17.69
C ILE A 39 24.63 7.09 -18.54
N VAL A 40 25.84 6.94 -17.99
CA VAL A 40 26.97 6.27 -18.66
C VAL A 40 26.67 4.78 -18.88
N LEU A 41 26.15 4.08 -17.87
CA LEU A 41 25.78 2.66 -17.97
C LEU A 41 24.64 2.40 -18.99
N ARG A 42 23.67 3.32 -19.11
CA ARG A 42 22.60 3.22 -20.12
C ARG A 42 23.09 3.39 -21.55
N LYS A 43 24.11 4.21 -21.80
CA LYS A 43 24.73 4.32 -23.14
C LYS A 43 25.46 3.05 -23.55
N GLU A 44 26.13 2.40 -22.60
CA GLU A 44 26.91 1.19 -22.85
C GLU A 44 26.00 -0.02 -23.11
N PHE A 45 24.91 -0.17 -22.36
CA PHE A 45 23.91 -1.22 -22.58
C PHE A 45 23.20 -1.08 -23.94
N ARG A 46 22.89 0.16 -24.36
CA ARG A 46 22.26 0.44 -25.67
C ARG A 46 23.20 0.17 -26.85
N SER A 47 24.53 0.23 -26.65
CA SER A 47 25.52 -0.12 -27.67
C SER A 47 25.63 -1.63 -27.90
N ARG A 48 25.39 -2.45 -26.86
CA ARG A 48 25.42 -3.92 -26.93
C ARG A 48 24.16 -4.55 -27.52
N MET A 49 23.03 -3.82 -27.52
CA MET A 49 21.75 -4.30 -28.06
C MET A 49 21.59 -4.03 -29.57
N LYS A 50 22.51 -3.32 -30.21
CA LYS A 50 22.57 -3.26 -31.68
C LYS A 50 23.30 -4.50 -32.19
N GLY A 51 22.55 -5.59 -32.37
CA GLY A 51 23.02 -6.78 -33.06
C GLY A 51 23.43 -6.48 -34.51
N PRO A 52 24.28 -7.32 -35.12
CA PRO A 52 24.77 -7.11 -36.47
C PRO A 52 23.63 -7.29 -37.49
N GLU A 53 23.25 -6.19 -38.15
CA GLU A 53 22.42 -6.26 -39.34
C GLU A 53 23.23 -6.84 -40.51
N GLY A 54 22.72 -7.93 -41.09
CA GLY A 54 23.02 -8.30 -42.46
C GLY A 54 23.65 -9.66 -42.67
N THR A 55 22.82 -10.66 -42.98
CA THR A 55 23.20 -11.65 -43.99
C THR A 55 21.96 -12.20 -44.69
N LYS A 56 21.92 -12.02 -46.01
CA LYS A 56 20.82 -12.42 -46.90
C LYS A 56 20.72 -13.95 -46.93
N ALA A 57 19.56 -14.50 -46.57
CA ALA A 57 19.27 -15.92 -46.70
C ALA A 57 18.85 -16.26 -48.15
N LYS A 58 19.56 -17.23 -48.73
CA LYS A 58 19.36 -17.77 -50.08
C LYS A 58 18.27 -18.86 -50.02
N LYS A 59 17.29 -18.77 -50.92
CA LYS A 59 16.25 -19.79 -51.18
C LYS A 59 16.87 -21.15 -51.49
N ALA A 60 16.37 -22.20 -50.87
CA ALA A 60 16.37 -23.56 -51.44
C ALA A 60 15.04 -24.22 -51.08
N ALA A 61 14.34 -24.65 -52.12
CA ALA A 61 13.10 -25.42 -52.06
C ALA A 61 13.44 -26.91 -51.97
N THR A 62 12.76 -27.64 -51.09
CA THR A 62 12.68 -29.10 -51.17
C THR A 62 11.29 -29.56 -50.73
N THR A 63 10.74 -30.42 -51.57
CA THR A 63 9.40 -30.98 -51.66
C THR A 63 9.17 -32.12 -50.65
N ALA A 64 7.88 -32.39 -50.37
CA ALA A 64 7.19 -33.45 -49.62
C ALA A 64 7.73 -34.91 -49.79
N PRO A 65 7.25 -35.99 -49.10
CA PRO A 65 5.89 -36.16 -48.53
C PRO A 65 5.67 -37.05 -47.27
N HIS A 66 4.40 -37.06 -46.84
CA HIS A 66 3.61 -38.10 -46.15
C HIS A 66 4.26 -39.11 -45.19
N SER A 67 3.74 -39.16 -43.96
CA SER A 67 3.30 -40.43 -43.36
C SER A 67 2.31 -40.22 -42.23
N THR A 68 1.13 -40.81 -42.41
CA THR A 68 0.03 -40.96 -41.45
C THR A 68 0.36 -42.11 -40.50
N ALA A 69 0.34 -41.90 -39.19
CA ALA A 69 0.36 -42.99 -38.22
C ALA A 69 -0.51 -42.62 -37.01
N VAL A 70 -1.66 -43.30 -36.93
CA VAL A 70 -2.59 -43.36 -35.81
C VAL A 70 -2.03 -44.34 -34.79
N PRO A 71 -1.85 -43.97 -33.51
CA PRO A 71 -1.59 -44.96 -32.47
C PRO A 71 -2.90 -45.50 -31.90
N THR A 72 -3.13 -46.78 -32.17
CA THR A 72 -4.13 -47.66 -31.57
C THR A 72 -3.85 -47.82 -30.06
N ALA A 73 -4.85 -47.57 -29.23
CA ALA A 73 -4.78 -47.79 -27.77
C ALA A 73 -4.93 -49.29 -27.43
N PRO A 74 -4.02 -49.89 -26.65
CA PRO A 74 -4.18 -51.26 -26.19
C PRO A 74 -5.03 -51.36 -24.91
N ALA A 75 -6.00 -52.28 -24.99
CA ALA A 75 -6.61 -53.13 -23.99
C ALA A 75 -6.22 -52.94 -22.49
N GLY A 76 -7.25 -52.59 -21.70
CA GLY A 76 -7.70 -53.32 -20.52
C GLY A 76 -6.67 -53.96 -19.59
N THR A 77 -6.32 -53.24 -18.53
CA THR A 77 -5.74 -53.83 -17.31
C THR A 77 -6.78 -53.76 -16.19
N ARG A 78 -7.28 -54.93 -15.77
CA ARG A 78 -8.14 -55.11 -14.60
C ARG A 78 -7.39 -54.68 -13.33
N LEU A 79 -8.01 -53.80 -12.55
CA LEU A 79 -7.57 -53.48 -11.20
C LEU A 79 -7.83 -54.68 -10.25
N PRO A 80 -6.88 -55.01 -9.35
CA PRO A 80 -7.12 -56.01 -8.31
C PRO A 80 -8.08 -55.47 -7.22
N PRO A 81 -8.85 -56.36 -6.56
CA PRO A 81 -9.76 -55.97 -5.49
C PRO A 81 -9.01 -55.47 -4.25
N LEU A 82 -9.54 -54.40 -3.66
CA LEU A 82 -9.07 -53.81 -2.40
C LEU A 82 -9.16 -54.82 -1.24
N PRO A 83 -8.10 -54.98 -0.42
CA PRO A 83 -8.16 -55.79 0.78
C PRO A 83 -9.02 -55.13 1.86
N GLY A 84 -9.82 -55.96 2.53
CA GLY A 84 -10.85 -55.57 3.48
C GLY A 84 -10.34 -54.85 4.73
N ASN A 85 -11.24 -54.04 5.28
CA ASN A 85 -11.15 -53.41 6.59
C ASN A 85 -10.92 -54.48 7.67
N GLN A 86 -9.70 -54.52 8.22
CA GLN A 86 -9.45 -55.16 9.50
C GLN A 86 -9.73 -54.16 10.62
N GLU A 87 -10.66 -54.55 11.50
CA GLU A 87 -10.96 -53.88 12.76
C GLU A 87 -9.69 -53.73 13.62
N LYS A 88 -9.41 -52.49 14.03
CA LYS A 88 -8.39 -52.21 15.04
C LYS A 88 -8.93 -52.51 16.44
N PRO A 89 -8.16 -53.17 17.32
CA PRO A 89 -8.56 -53.43 18.70
C PRO A 89 -8.52 -52.17 19.56
N ALA A 90 -9.47 -52.10 20.48
CA ALA A 90 -9.68 -51.02 21.44
C ALA A 90 -8.45 -50.80 22.35
N ILE A 91 -7.86 -49.61 22.27
CA ILE A 91 -6.89 -49.12 23.24
C ILE A 91 -7.68 -48.53 24.43
N LYS A 92 -7.60 -49.21 25.58
CA LYS A 92 -8.14 -48.75 26.86
C LYS A 92 -7.45 -47.44 27.28
N ALA A 93 -8.20 -46.33 27.24
CA ALA A 93 -7.78 -45.06 27.79
C ALA A 93 -7.82 -45.10 29.33
N LYS A 94 -6.71 -44.70 29.94
CA LYS A 94 -6.51 -44.49 31.38
C LYS A 94 -7.27 -43.22 31.81
N PRO A 95 -7.99 -43.19 32.94
CA PRO A 95 -8.74 -42.02 33.37
C PRO A 95 -7.80 -40.94 33.93
N THR A 96 -7.66 -39.83 33.20
CA THR A 96 -7.01 -38.61 33.68
C THR A 96 -7.98 -37.86 34.60
N LYS A 97 -7.59 -37.69 35.86
CA LYS A 97 -8.32 -36.92 36.88
C LYS A 97 -8.54 -35.48 36.41
N GLN A 98 -9.79 -35.06 36.34
CA GLN A 98 -10.17 -33.65 36.21
C GLN A 98 -9.87 -32.90 37.52
N PRO A 99 -9.26 -31.71 37.48
CA PRO A 99 -9.22 -30.83 38.63
C PRO A 99 -10.60 -30.19 38.85
N LYS A 100 -11.07 -30.26 40.10
CA LYS A 100 -12.32 -29.67 40.59
C LYS A 100 -12.27 -28.15 40.42
N LEU A 101 -13.10 -27.61 39.53
CA LEU A 101 -13.39 -26.19 39.45
C LEU A 101 -14.39 -25.83 40.55
N SER A 102 -13.90 -25.14 41.59
CA SER A 102 -14.72 -24.57 42.65
C SER A 102 -15.63 -23.48 42.09
N GLN A 103 -16.93 -23.67 42.21
CA GLN A 103 -17.95 -22.67 41.91
C GLN A 103 -17.90 -21.57 42.98
N ALA A 104 -17.32 -20.42 42.64
CA ALA A 104 -17.51 -19.19 43.39
C ALA A 104 -18.68 -18.41 42.76
N LYS A 105 -19.72 -18.23 43.57
CA LYS A 105 -21.01 -17.61 43.26
C LYS A 105 -20.88 -16.09 43.46
N PRO A 106 -21.01 -15.22 42.45
CA PRO A 106 -21.10 -13.78 42.68
C PRO A 106 -22.54 -13.42 43.08
N GLN A 107 -22.69 -12.83 44.26
CA GLN A 107 -23.93 -12.19 44.69
C GLN A 107 -24.13 -10.91 43.87
N LEU A 108 -25.25 -10.80 43.15
CA LEU A 108 -25.72 -9.55 42.59
C LEU A 108 -26.26 -8.65 43.71
N ALA A 109 -25.73 -7.44 43.80
CA ALA A 109 -26.37 -6.34 44.53
C ALA A 109 -27.32 -5.57 43.59
N PRO A 110 -28.48 -5.10 44.09
CA PRO A 110 -29.49 -4.41 43.28
C PRO A 110 -29.09 -2.96 43.03
N ILE A 111 -29.05 -2.56 41.76
CA ILE A 111 -28.91 -1.16 41.34
C ILE A 111 -30.32 -0.57 41.22
N THR A 112 -30.59 0.42 42.06
CA THR A 112 -31.81 1.22 42.08
C THR A 112 -31.99 2.00 40.78
N ALA A 113 -33.21 1.92 40.23
CA ALA A 113 -33.67 2.67 39.09
C ALA A 113 -33.64 4.19 39.37
N SER A 114 -33.08 4.95 38.44
CA SER A 114 -33.35 6.39 38.31
C SER A 114 -33.75 6.71 36.87
N THR A 115 -34.95 7.23 36.78
CA THR A 115 -35.75 7.63 35.64
C THR A 115 -35.15 8.86 34.95
N ASN A 116 -34.87 8.78 33.65
CA ASN A 116 -35.16 9.85 32.68
C ASN A 116 -34.60 9.50 31.30
N SER A 117 -35.48 9.27 30.34
CA SER A 117 -35.23 9.61 28.94
C SER A 117 -36.55 9.79 28.22
N GLN A 118 -36.80 11.04 27.85
CA GLN A 118 -37.89 11.47 27.00
C GLN A 118 -37.74 10.85 25.61
N VAL A 119 -38.80 10.20 25.17
CA VAL A 119 -39.01 9.73 23.81
C VAL A 119 -39.45 10.95 22.99
N VAL A 120 -38.60 11.41 22.07
CA VAL A 120 -39.00 12.32 20.99
C VAL A 120 -39.05 11.49 19.70
N SER A 121 -40.26 11.10 19.32
CA SER A 121 -40.58 10.46 18.06
C SER A 121 -40.70 11.52 16.95
N ASN A 122 -39.72 11.58 16.06
CA ASN A 122 -39.85 12.29 14.78
C ASN A 122 -40.05 11.29 13.65
N THR A 123 -41.31 10.99 13.37
CA THR A 123 -41.77 10.37 12.12
C THR A 123 -41.90 11.45 11.05
N SER A 124 -40.95 11.53 10.13
CA SER A 124 -41.09 12.31 8.90
C SER A 124 -41.43 11.38 7.73
N LYS A 125 -42.68 11.51 7.28
CA LYS A 125 -43.23 10.96 6.03
C LYS A 125 -42.33 11.36 4.85
N LYS A 126 -41.78 10.38 4.15
CA LYS A 126 -41.14 10.57 2.84
C LYS A 126 -42.24 10.51 1.78
N LYS A 127 -42.48 11.65 1.16
CA LYS A 127 -43.45 11.85 0.07
C LYS A 127 -42.78 11.40 -1.23
N GLU A 128 -43.45 10.52 -1.97
CA GLU A 128 -43.18 10.23 -3.37
C GLU A 128 -43.40 11.52 -4.18
N GLU A 129 -42.38 11.94 -4.92
CA GLU A 129 -42.50 12.86 -6.04
C GLU A 129 -41.87 12.18 -7.24
N ASP A 130 -42.75 11.73 -8.15
CA ASP A 130 -42.46 11.38 -9.53
C ASP A 130 -41.81 12.60 -10.21
N SER A 131 -40.61 12.41 -10.74
CA SER A 131 -39.96 13.39 -11.61
C SER A 131 -39.86 12.83 -13.02
N GLU A 132 -40.59 13.51 -13.90
CA GLU A 132 -40.59 13.44 -15.35
C GLU A 132 -39.16 13.39 -15.93
N SER A 133 -38.97 12.46 -16.85
CA SER A 133 -37.77 12.27 -17.64
C SER A 133 -37.75 13.24 -18.82
N ASP A 134 -37.03 14.36 -18.68
CA ASP A 134 -36.66 15.21 -19.83
C ASP A 134 -35.47 14.61 -20.58
N VAL A 135 -35.77 14.15 -21.79
CA VAL A 135 -34.82 13.71 -22.81
C VAL A 135 -34.14 14.95 -23.38
N ILE A 136 -32.89 15.21 -22.99
CA ILE A 136 -32.03 16.19 -23.66
C ILE A 136 -31.23 15.46 -24.74
N GLU A 137 -31.66 15.62 -26.00
CA GLU A 137 -30.88 15.29 -27.19
C GLU A 137 -29.57 16.10 -27.19
N LEU A 138 -28.44 15.42 -26.98
CA LEU A 138 -27.12 15.98 -27.25
C LEU A 138 -26.85 15.91 -28.75
N GLY A 139 -27.19 17.00 -29.45
CA GLY A 139 -26.81 17.23 -30.83
C GLY A 139 -25.28 17.27 -30.99
N ALA A 140 -24.78 16.41 -31.87
CA ALA A 140 -23.40 16.41 -32.32
C ALA A 140 -23.13 17.66 -33.20
N GLY A 141 -22.66 18.74 -32.58
CA GLY A 141 -22.16 19.93 -33.26
C GLY A 141 -20.64 19.94 -33.26
N THR A 142 -20.02 19.44 -34.34
CA THR A 142 -18.60 19.66 -34.64
C THR A 142 -18.39 21.12 -35.05
N ALA A 143 -18.11 22.00 -34.09
CA ALA A 143 -17.62 23.35 -34.35
C ALA A 143 -16.08 23.35 -34.24
N VAL A 144 -15.43 23.44 -35.40
CA VAL A 144 -14.00 23.70 -35.53
C VAL A 144 -13.73 25.14 -35.06
N PRO A 145 -12.87 25.37 -34.04
CA PRO A 145 -12.53 26.71 -33.62
C PRO A 145 -11.59 27.35 -34.66
N THR A 146 -12.17 28.20 -35.51
CA THR A 146 -11.44 29.10 -36.41
C THR A 146 -10.82 30.27 -35.62
N HIS A 147 -9.51 30.25 -35.52
CA HIS A 147 -8.61 31.40 -35.70
C HIS A 147 -8.79 32.70 -34.88
N ALA A 148 -9.31 32.63 -33.66
CA ALA A 148 -9.40 33.79 -32.77
C ALA A 148 -8.98 33.47 -31.33
N ASP A 149 -7.69 33.16 -31.09
CA ASP A 149 -7.17 33.05 -29.72
C ASP A 149 -5.65 33.22 -29.59
N ALA A 150 -5.03 33.96 -30.51
CA ALA A 150 -3.61 34.32 -30.41
C ALA A 150 -3.36 35.48 -29.42
N ASP A 151 -4.36 36.35 -29.19
CA ASP A 151 -4.20 37.53 -28.31
C ASP A 151 -4.47 37.23 -26.84
N THR A 152 -5.33 36.25 -26.51
CA THR A 152 -5.58 35.82 -25.13
C THR A 152 -4.34 35.19 -24.49
N PHE A 153 -3.54 34.46 -25.29
CA PHE A 153 -2.26 33.91 -24.84
C PHE A 153 -1.20 34.98 -24.57
N ARG A 154 -1.17 36.07 -25.35
CA ARG A 154 -0.22 37.18 -25.15
C ARG A 154 -0.47 37.92 -23.83
N VAL A 155 -1.73 38.14 -23.44
CA VAL A 155 -2.07 38.81 -22.19
C VAL A 155 -1.64 37.98 -20.96
N ILE A 156 -1.75 36.64 -21.03
CA ILE A 156 -1.30 35.76 -19.94
C ILE A 156 0.24 35.78 -19.82
N THR A 157 0.99 35.76 -20.92
CA THR A 157 2.46 35.92 -20.86
C THR A 157 2.91 37.30 -20.36
N THR A 158 2.18 38.37 -20.68
CA THR A 158 2.51 39.73 -20.20
C THR A 158 2.24 39.90 -18.71
N ILE A 159 1.18 39.27 -18.17
CA ILE A 159 0.91 39.28 -16.72
C ILE A 159 1.94 38.46 -15.95
N ILE A 160 2.45 37.36 -16.52
CA ILE A 160 3.55 36.57 -15.92
C ILE A 160 4.89 37.34 -15.96
N SER A 161 5.01 38.34 -16.84
CA SER A 161 6.20 39.20 -16.95
C SER A 161 6.19 40.40 -15.99
N LEU A 162 5.14 40.56 -15.17
CA LEU A 162 5.11 41.54 -14.11
C LEU A 162 6.03 41.10 -12.94
N ASN A 163 7.26 41.58 -13.03
CA ASN A 163 8.16 41.93 -11.93
C ASN A 163 8.15 41.02 -10.69
N LEU A 164 8.66 39.80 -10.87
CA LEU A 164 9.26 39.00 -9.77
C LEU A 164 10.41 39.74 -9.05
N ASN A 165 10.90 40.86 -9.60
CA ASN A 165 11.96 41.67 -9.00
C ASN A 165 11.47 42.63 -7.90
N ASP A 166 10.16 42.88 -7.76
CA ASP A 166 9.59 43.78 -6.74
C ASP A 166 9.09 43.06 -5.48
N LEU A 167 9.24 41.73 -5.41
CA LEU A 167 9.02 41.01 -4.16
C LEU A 167 10.19 41.29 -3.23
N ALA A 168 9.95 42.12 -2.20
CA ALA A 168 10.90 42.36 -1.13
C ALA A 168 11.49 41.02 -0.66
N PRO A 169 12.83 40.93 -0.48
CA PRO A 169 13.48 39.69 -0.11
C PRO A 169 12.83 39.17 1.16
N ILE A 170 12.11 38.05 1.04
CA ILE A 170 11.58 37.32 2.19
C ILE A 170 12.81 37.03 3.05
N LYS A 171 12.92 37.70 4.19
CA LYS A 171 14.01 37.44 5.14
C LYS A 171 13.99 35.93 5.39
N PRO A 172 15.08 35.20 5.08
CA PRO A 172 15.12 33.77 5.29
C PRO A 172 14.72 33.54 6.74
N ILE A 173 13.64 32.79 6.95
CA ILE A 173 13.26 32.36 8.30
C ILE A 173 14.53 31.74 8.88
N PRO A 174 15.02 32.25 10.02
CA PRO A 174 16.29 31.82 10.58
C PRO A 174 16.30 30.30 10.60
N ASN A 175 17.29 29.73 9.92
CA ASN A 175 17.46 28.30 9.72
C ASN A 175 17.08 27.57 11.00
N THR A 176 15.91 26.92 11.00
CA THR A 176 15.56 25.95 12.02
C THR A 176 16.62 24.87 11.85
N VAL A 177 17.62 24.87 12.73
CA VAL A 177 18.67 23.85 12.72
C VAL A 177 17.93 22.53 12.76
N PRO A 178 18.02 21.69 11.70
CA PRO A 178 17.36 20.39 11.73
C PRO A 178 17.99 19.66 12.91
N ILE A 179 17.22 19.48 13.99
CA ILE A 179 17.61 18.64 15.10
C ILE A 179 17.65 17.24 14.51
N LYS A 180 18.85 16.85 14.08
CA LYS A 180 19.10 15.57 13.46
C LYS A 180 19.18 14.56 14.59
N THR A 181 18.02 14.15 15.11
CA THR A 181 17.93 13.05 16.06
C THR A 181 18.43 11.81 15.32
N THR A 182 19.69 11.45 15.54
CA THR A 182 20.26 10.25 14.94
C THR A 182 19.83 9.07 15.79
N PHE A 183 18.87 8.30 15.29
CA PHE A 183 18.50 7.02 15.88
C PHE A 183 19.55 5.98 15.48
N ASP A 184 20.05 5.21 16.45
CA ASP A 184 20.88 4.05 16.17
C ASP A 184 19.99 2.86 15.84
N VAL A 185 20.02 2.43 14.57
CA VAL A 185 19.18 1.34 14.04
C VAL A 185 20.02 0.07 13.78
N SER A 186 21.24 0.00 14.32
CA SER A 186 22.12 -1.16 14.12
C SER A 186 21.67 -2.40 14.89
N GLU A 187 20.98 -2.20 16.03
CA GLU A 187 20.49 -3.28 16.88
C GLU A 187 18.97 -3.34 16.89
N ARG A 188 18.42 -4.56 16.93
CA ARG A 188 16.98 -4.82 17.07
C ARG A 188 16.55 -4.59 18.52
N LYS A 189 16.53 -3.33 18.95
CA LYS A 189 16.06 -2.92 20.28
C LYS A 189 14.68 -2.25 20.17
N LEU A 190 13.81 -2.53 21.14
CA LEU A 190 12.55 -1.80 21.30
C LEU A 190 12.83 -0.30 21.48
N MET A 191 12.34 0.51 20.54
CA MET A 191 12.44 1.97 20.61
C MET A 191 11.14 2.55 21.13
N ARG A 192 11.23 3.42 22.13
CA ARG A 192 10.09 4.20 22.63
C ARG A 192 10.23 5.62 22.12
N ILE A 193 9.23 6.12 21.42
CA ILE A 193 9.27 7.45 20.83
C ILE A 193 7.92 8.18 20.96
N PRO A 194 7.94 9.52 21.01
CA PRO A 194 6.74 10.30 20.78
C PRO A 194 6.33 10.23 19.30
N ILE A 195 5.02 10.25 19.02
CA ILE A 195 4.48 10.16 17.65
C ILE A 195 5.03 11.23 16.69
N LYS A 196 5.47 12.39 17.22
CA LYS A 196 6.06 13.48 16.43
C LYS A 196 7.39 13.10 15.78
N GLU A 197 8.11 12.14 16.35
CA GLU A 197 9.40 11.66 15.85
C GLU A 197 9.26 10.44 14.93
N LEU A 198 8.04 9.91 14.78
CA LEU A 198 7.78 8.69 14.02
C LEU A 198 8.31 8.76 12.59
N GLN A 199 8.02 9.85 11.88
CA GLN A 199 8.45 9.98 10.48
C GLN A 199 9.98 9.94 10.34
N ASN A 200 10.69 10.71 11.19
CA ASN A 200 12.15 10.76 11.18
C ASN A 200 12.75 9.38 11.47
N LEU A 201 12.18 8.65 12.45
CA LEU A 201 12.63 7.31 12.77
C LEU A 201 12.38 6.32 11.62
N LEU A 202 11.21 6.37 10.99
CA LEU A 202 10.91 5.52 9.83
C LEU A 202 11.89 5.77 8.68
N ASP A 203 12.23 7.02 8.42
CA ASP A 203 13.27 7.37 7.43
C ASP A 203 14.61 6.74 7.79
N CYS A 204 15.06 6.83 9.04
CA CYS A 204 16.29 6.18 9.50
C CYS A 204 16.26 4.65 9.33
N ILE A 205 15.15 3.99 9.66
CA ILE A 205 15.03 2.53 9.53
C ILE A 205 15.09 2.10 8.07
N HIS A 206 14.34 2.78 7.19
CA HIS A 206 14.34 2.46 5.77
C HIS A 206 15.68 2.77 5.09
N ASP A 207 16.39 3.81 5.52
CA ASP A 207 17.73 4.12 5.03
C ASP A 207 18.77 3.09 5.50
N GLY A 208 18.60 2.54 6.71
CA GLY A 208 19.40 1.43 7.24
C GLY A 208 19.18 0.11 6.50
N LYS A 209 17.99 -0.11 5.91
CA LYS A 209 17.62 -1.29 5.08
C LYS A 209 17.78 -2.65 5.77
N GLN A 210 17.76 -2.70 7.09
CA GLN A 210 17.94 -3.95 7.83
C GLN A 210 16.61 -4.57 8.26
N PHE A 211 15.69 -3.74 8.74
CA PHE A 211 14.48 -4.19 9.40
C PHE A 211 13.23 -3.58 8.79
N THR A 212 12.11 -4.25 8.97
CA THR A 212 10.79 -3.73 8.67
C THR A 212 10.21 -3.07 9.94
N PRO A 213 9.77 -1.81 9.90
CA PRO A 213 9.16 -1.17 11.06
C PRO A 213 7.88 -1.89 11.52
N LEU A 214 7.82 -2.24 12.81
CA LEU A 214 6.63 -2.75 13.49
C LEU A 214 6.24 -1.77 14.59
N ILE A 215 5.22 -0.96 14.32
CA ILE A 215 4.75 0.08 15.24
C ILE A 215 3.66 -0.50 16.15
N ILE A 216 3.90 -0.38 17.45
CA ILE A 216 3.01 -0.81 18.53
C ILE A 216 2.40 0.45 19.13
N ASP A 217 1.11 0.65 18.88
CA ASP A 217 0.33 1.78 19.38
C ASP A 217 -1.06 1.32 19.84
N PRO A 218 -1.22 0.99 21.14
CA PRO A 218 -2.51 0.63 21.71
C PRO A 218 -3.60 1.70 21.52
N THR A 219 -3.20 2.97 21.31
CA THR A 219 -4.12 4.10 21.17
C THR A 219 -4.69 4.27 19.75
N GLY A 220 -4.10 3.62 18.74
CA GLY A 220 -4.51 3.76 17.34
C GLY A 220 -4.25 5.13 16.69
N ARG A 221 -3.47 6.01 17.33
CA ARG A 221 -3.11 7.34 16.80
C ARG A 221 -2.23 7.27 15.56
N VAL A 222 -1.45 6.20 15.40
CA VAL A 222 -0.56 6.00 14.24
C VAL A 222 -1.34 5.89 12.93
N GLU A 223 -2.48 5.22 12.92
CA GLU A 223 -3.32 5.08 11.71
C GLU A 223 -3.90 6.43 11.28
N VAL A 224 -4.33 7.21 12.27
CA VAL A 224 -4.80 8.58 12.09
C VAL A 224 -3.67 9.46 11.55
N PHE A 225 -2.45 9.31 12.09
CA PHE A 225 -1.26 10.00 11.60
C PHE A 225 -1.00 9.71 10.11
N PHE A 226 -1.00 8.44 9.69
CA PHE A 226 -0.80 8.08 8.28
C PHE A 226 -1.94 8.55 7.38
N THR A 227 -3.17 8.59 7.89
CA THR A 227 -4.33 9.12 7.17
C THR A 227 -4.15 10.61 6.87
N TYR A 228 -3.70 11.39 7.85
CA TYR A 228 -3.46 12.83 7.68
C TYR A 228 -2.19 13.16 6.89
N ALA A 229 -1.17 12.29 6.94
CA ALA A 229 0.05 12.48 6.17
C ALA A 229 -0.20 12.41 4.64
N GLY A 230 -1.24 11.69 4.18
CA GLY A 230 -1.65 11.63 2.78
C GLY A 230 -0.73 10.82 1.85
N GLU A 231 0.45 10.43 2.32
CA GLU A 231 1.47 9.70 1.56
C GLU A 231 1.42 8.17 1.76
N ALA A 232 0.48 7.69 2.58
CA ALA A 232 0.34 6.28 2.91
C ALA A 232 -0.89 5.61 2.27
N LEU A 233 -0.76 4.32 1.94
CA LEU A 233 -1.85 3.41 1.59
C LEU A 233 -2.06 2.48 2.78
N ILE A 234 -3.16 2.69 3.52
CA ILE A 234 -3.48 1.88 4.70
C ILE A 234 -4.31 0.67 4.27
N MET A 235 -3.80 -0.52 4.59
CA MET A 235 -4.46 -1.80 4.37
C MET A 235 -4.93 -2.36 5.70
N ASP A 236 -6.25 -2.42 5.90
CA ASP A 236 -6.88 -3.02 7.08
C ASP A 236 -6.82 -4.55 6.98
N CYS A 237 -5.81 -5.13 7.62
CA CYS A 237 -5.58 -6.57 7.64
C CYS A 237 -6.66 -7.30 8.45
N LYS A 238 -7.20 -6.66 9.50
CA LYS A 238 -8.28 -7.24 10.30
C LYS A 238 -9.54 -7.42 9.46
N LYS A 239 -9.88 -6.43 8.62
CA LYS A 239 -11.01 -6.53 7.69
C LYS A 239 -10.83 -7.70 6.73
N ILE A 240 -9.65 -7.87 6.13
CA ILE A 240 -9.36 -9.00 5.23
C ILE A 240 -9.54 -10.33 5.99
N LEU A 241 -8.98 -10.45 7.20
CA LEU A 241 -9.13 -11.64 8.03
C LEU A 241 -10.59 -11.95 8.34
N VAL A 242 -11.37 -10.95 8.75
CA VAL A 242 -12.79 -11.13 9.07
C VAL A 242 -13.58 -11.55 7.82
N GLN A 243 -13.37 -10.90 6.67
CA GLN A 243 -14.10 -11.18 5.45
C GLN A 243 -13.74 -12.53 4.83
N CYS A 244 -12.47 -12.93 4.89
CA CYS A 244 -11.97 -14.18 4.32
C CYS A 244 -12.20 -15.38 5.25
N ASP A 245 -11.82 -15.28 6.53
CA ASP A 245 -11.73 -16.45 7.41
C ASP A 245 -12.99 -16.66 8.25
N LEU A 246 -13.59 -15.57 8.72
CA LEU A 246 -14.77 -15.64 9.59
C LEU A 246 -16.08 -15.62 8.79
N GLN A 247 -16.24 -14.63 7.92
CA GLN A 247 -17.47 -14.42 7.17
C GLN A 247 -17.52 -15.21 5.86
N LYS A 248 -16.35 -15.57 5.29
CA LYS A 248 -16.23 -16.25 3.99
C LYS A 248 -16.96 -15.52 2.85
N VAL A 249 -17.04 -14.19 2.95
CA VAL A 249 -17.64 -13.31 1.92
C VAL A 249 -16.62 -13.02 0.82
N MET A 250 -15.34 -12.96 1.19
CA MET A 250 -14.22 -12.80 0.27
C MET A 250 -13.46 -14.11 0.16
N SER A 251 -13.16 -14.56 -1.04
CA SER A 251 -12.31 -15.73 -1.26
C SER A 251 -10.84 -15.43 -0.95
N LEU A 252 -10.04 -16.47 -0.70
CA LEU A 252 -8.60 -16.31 -0.46
C LEU A 252 -7.88 -15.67 -1.66
N GLU A 253 -8.32 -15.99 -2.88
CA GLU A 253 -7.77 -15.42 -4.12
C GLU A 253 -8.09 -13.93 -4.26
N GLU A 254 -9.32 -13.51 -3.94
CA GLU A 254 -9.71 -12.10 -3.90
C GLU A 254 -8.92 -11.31 -2.84
N ALA A 255 -8.69 -11.90 -1.67
CA ALA A 255 -7.87 -11.30 -0.63
C ALA A 255 -6.41 -11.13 -1.10
N LYS A 256 -5.83 -12.15 -1.73
CA LYS A 256 -4.49 -12.08 -2.33
C LYS A 256 -4.42 -11.01 -3.43
N GLU A 257 -5.43 -10.91 -4.29
CA GLU A 257 -5.51 -9.90 -5.34
C GLU A 257 -5.64 -8.48 -4.76
N SER A 258 -6.41 -8.29 -3.69
CA SER A 258 -6.50 -7.01 -2.99
C SER A 258 -5.14 -6.57 -2.41
N LEU A 259 -4.41 -7.50 -1.79
CA LEU A 259 -3.04 -7.23 -1.31
C LEU A 259 -2.08 -6.91 -2.45
N ARG A 260 -2.15 -7.65 -3.57
CA ARG A 260 -1.35 -7.40 -4.77
C ARG A 260 -1.58 -6.00 -5.32
N GLN A 261 -2.84 -5.60 -5.48
CA GLN A 261 -3.21 -4.28 -6.00
C GLN A 261 -2.65 -3.15 -5.12
N ALA A 262 -2.72 -3.31 -3.79
CA ALA A 262 -2.13 -2.35 -2.86
C ALA A 262 -0.61 -2.24 -3.04
N VAL A 263 0.09 -3.38 -3.11
CA VAL A 263 1.54 -3.44 -3.33
C VAL A 263 1.95 -2.79 -4.65
N VAL A 264 1.26 -3.13 -5.75
CA VAL A 264 1.54 -2.57 -7.07
C VAL A 264 1.25 -1.08 -7.11
N ALA A 265 0.15 -0.62 -6.50
CA ALA A 265 -0.14 0.80 -6.37
C ALA A 265 0.95 1.53 -5.55
N GLY A 266 1.39 0.95 -4.44
CA GLY A 266 2.49 1.48 -3.64
C GLY A 266 3.78 1.62 -4.46
N LEU A 267 4.15 0.60 -5.23
CA LEU A 267 5.33 0.62 -6.11
C LEU A 267 5.23 1.69 -7.20
N LYS A 268 4.08 1.76 -7.87
CA LYS A 268 3.81 2.68 -8.98
C LYS A 268 3.83 4.14 -8.53
N PHE A 269 3.19 4.43 -7.41
CA PHE A 269 3.06 5.80 -6.91
C PHE A 269 4.17 6.21 -5.93
N GLY A 270 4.99 5.26 -5.47
CA GLY A 270 6.03 5.53 -4.47
C GLY A 270 5.45 5.81 -3.08
N LYS A 271 4.32 5.18 -2.74
CA LYS A 271 3.64 5.37 -1.45
C LYS A 271 4.11 4.38 -0.40
N THR A 272 4.02 4.77 0.86
CA THR A 272 4.23 3.86 2.00
C THR A 272 2.99 3.00 2.17
N ILE A 273 3.14 1.68 2.25
CA ILE A 273 2.05 0.77 2.60
C ILE A 273 2.08 0.51 4.09
N VAL A 274 0.94 0.72 4.73
CA VAL A 274 0.74 0.46 6.15
C VAL A 274 -0.18 -0.74 6.30
N PHE A 275 0.35 -1.87 6.77
CA PHE A 275 -0.45 -3.03 7.12
C PHE A 275 -0.98 -2.88 8.53
N ALA A 276 -2.23 -2.42 8.64
CA ALA A 276 -2.92 -2.21 9.90
C ALA A 276 -3.50 -3.52 10.43
N MET A 277 -2.80 -4.12 11.40
CA MET A 277 -3.24 -5.37 12.03
C MET A 277 -4.24 -5.13 13.17
N LEU A 278 -4.34 -3.89 13.66
CA LEU A 278 -5.19 -3.51 14.80
C LEU A 278 -4.90 -4.45 15.99
N ASN A 279 -5.95 -4.96 16.65
CA ASN A 279 -5.89 -5.93 17.73
C ASN A 279 -6.01 -7.39 17.23
N SER A 280 -5.46 -7.70 16.06
CA SER A 280 -5.50 -9.05 15.48
C SER A 280 -4.14 -9.48 14.97
N ALA A 281 -3.84 -10.77 15.05
CA ALA A 281 -2.64 -11.36 14.48
C ALA A 281 -2.94 -11.85 13.06
N PHE A 282 -2.62 -11.03 12.06
CA PHE A 282 -2.87 -11.35 10.66
C PHE A 282 -1.84 -12.36 10.14
N ALA A 283 -2.27 -13.58 9.81
CA ALA A 283 -1.40 -14.66 9.38
C ALA A 283 -0.88 -14.49 7.93
N PHE A 284 0.08 -13.59 7.72
CA PHE A 284 0.64 -13.27 6.38
C PHE A 284 1.12 -14.50 5.61
N LYS A 285 1.64 -15.53 6.30
CA LYS A 285 2.09 -16.79 5.69
C LYS A 285 1.02 -17.46 4.82
N LYS A 286 -0.25 -17.32 5.17
CA LYS A 286 -1.38 -17.86 4.40
C LYS A 286 -1.60 -17.12 3.08
N TYR A 287 -1.26 -15.84 3.04
CA TYR A 287 -1.47 -14.96 1.89
C TYR A 287 -0.23 -14.86 0.99
N PHE A 288 0.94 -15.33 1.45
CA PHE A 288 2.15 -15.30 0.64
C PHE A 288 2.00 -16.12 -0.63
N ASP A 289 2.35 -15.47 -1.73
CA ASP A 289 2.27 -16.03 -3.07
C ASP A 289 3.22 -15.26 -3.98
N ALA A 290 4.05 -15.95 -4.75
CA ALA A 290 5.01 -15.30 -5.63
C ALA A 290 4.33 -14.41 -6.70
N SER A 291 3.11 -14.75 -7.11
CA SER A 291 2.37 -14.03 -8.14
C SER A 291 1.43 -12.94 -7.61
N TYR A 292 1.17 -12.89 -6.31
CA TYR A 292 0.25 -11.91 -5.71
C TYR A 292 0.91 -11.10 -4.58
N PHE A 293 1.50 -11.78 -3.61
CA PHE A 293 2.03 -11.15 -2.41
C PHE A 293 3.30 -11.87 -1.92
N PRO A 294 4.47 -11.59 -2.52
CA PRO A 294 5.71 -12.26 -2.18
C PRO A 294 6.15 -11.95 -0.73
N ALA A 295 6.75 -12.93 -0.05
CA ALA A 295 7.26 -12.74 1.31
C ALA A 295 8.30 -11.59 1.40
N SER A 296 9.05 -11.35 0.32
CA SER A 296 10.02 -10.26 0.21
C SER A 296 9.41 -8.86 0.39
N VAL A 297 8.09 -8.70 0.24
CA VAL A 297 7.39 -7.44 0.49
C VAL A 297 7.54 -7.02 1.96
N LEU A 298 7.55 -7.97 2.89
CA LEU A 298 7.68 -7.70 4.32
C LEU A 298 9.14 -7.69 4.80
N GLU A 299 10.11 -7.84 3.90
CA GLU A 299 11.53 -7.86 4.24
C GLU A 299 12.16 -6.48 4.03
N GLN A 300 12.95 -6.02 5.01
CA GLN A 300 13.67 -4.74 4.97
C GLN A 300 12.75 -3.54 4.63
N GLY A 301 11.52 -3.54 5.14
CA GLY A 301 10.55 -2.49 4.90
C GLY A 301 10.14 -2.36 3.43
N GLY A 302 10.10 -3.47 2.68
CA GLY A 302 9.76 -3.51 1.25
C GLY A 302 10.89 -3.08 0.31
N VAL A 303 12.05 -2.68 0.86
CA VAL A 303 13.20 -2.22 0.08
C VAL A 303 13.79 -3.35 -0.76
N ARG A 304 13.86 -4.57 -0.21
CA ARG A 304 14.37 -5.74 -0.94
C ARG A 304 13.49 -6.06 -2.14
N PHE A 305 12.16 -6.11 -1.93
CA PHE A 305 11.20 -6.35 -3.01
C PHE A 305 11.28 -5.31 -4.13
N ARG A 306 11.42 -4.03 -3.79
CA ARG A 306 11.58 -2.96 -4.79
C ARG A 306 12.86 -3.12 -5.63
N GLN A 307 13.95 -3.61 -5.04
CA GLN A 307 15.22 -3.77 -5.74
C GLN A 307 15.25 -5.01 -6.64
N ASP A 308 14.41 -6.00 -6.36
CA ASP A 308 14.32 -7.24 -7.11
C ASP A 308 13.24 -7.15 -8.20
N ALA A 309 13.67 -6.80 -9.43
CA ALA A 309 12.79 -6.70 -10.58
C ALA A 309 12.04 -8.01 -10.87
N ALA A 310 12.72 -9.14 -10.74
CA ALA A 310 12.11 -10.44 -11.00
C ALA A 310 10.99 -10.75 -10.00
N ALA A 311 11.12 -10.30 -8.75
CA ALA A 311 10.11 -10.50 -7.72
C ALA A 311 8.84 -9.66 -7.99
N TYR A 312 8.97 -8.36 -8.27
CA TYR A 312 7.78 -7.54 -8.47
C TYR A 312 7.15 -7.74 -9.86
N GLU A 313 7.92 -8.11 -10.89
CA GLU A 313 7.38 -8.40 -12.23
C GLU A 313 6.40 -9.59 -12.22
N GLN A 314 6.62 -10.58 -11.34
CA GLN A 314 5.69 -11.70 -11.14
C GLN A 314 4.32 -11.26 -10.57
N CYS A 315 4.28 -10.13 -9.88
CA CYS A 315 3.06 -9.55 -9.33
C CYS A 315 2.30 -8.67 -10.33
N LEU A 316 2.93 -8.29 -11.44
CA LEU A 316 2.30 -7.43 -12.43
C LEU A 316 1.31 -8.20 -13.28
N ARG A 317 0.22 -7.53 -13.64
CA ARG A 317 -0.80 -7.99 -14.58
C ARG A 317 -0.81 -7.06 -15.79
N PRO A 318 -1.31 -7.50 -16.97
CA PRO A 318 -1.41 -6.64 -18.14
C PRO A 318 -2.13 -5.30 -17.90
N ALA A 319 -3.08 -5.27 -16.97
CA ALA A 319 -3.82 -4.06 -16.59
C ALA A 319 -2.99 -3.02 -15.81
N ASP A 320 -1.87 -3.42 -15.20
CA ASP A 320 -1.03 -2.50 -14.41
C ASP A 320 -0.13 -1.62 -15.29
N TYR A 321 0.09 -2.04 -16.54
CA TYR A 321 0.94 -1.34 -17.51
C TYR A 321 0.19 -0.15 -18.13
N GLU A 322 0.75 1.05 -17.97
CA GLU A 322 0.25 2.23 -18.66
C GLU A 322 0.98 2.36 -20.00
N ARG A 323 0.23 2.22 -21.10
CA ARG A 323 0.80 2.25 -22.46
C ARG A 323 1.90 1.19 -22.68
N GLY A 324 1.73 0.02 -22.06
CA GLY A 324 2.67 -1.10 -22.17
C GLY A 324 3.94 -0.96 -21.33
N ILE A 325 4.04 0.04 -20.46
CA ILE A 325 5.20 0.27 -19.60
C ILE A 325 4.74 0.34 -18.15
N PHE A 326 5.45 -0.35 -17.26
CA PHE A 326 5.31 -0.18 -15.82
C PHE A 326 6.47 0.66 -15.30
N VAL A 327 6.17 1.81 -14.70
CA VAL A 327 7.17 2.73 -14.17
C VAL A 327 7.10 2.69 -12.65
N VAL A 328 8.19 2.25 -12.02
CA VAL A 328 8.37 2.34 -10.57
C VAL A 328 8.80 3.76 -10.22
N ASN A 329 8.18 4.37 -9.21
CA ASN A 329 8.58 5.69 -8.75
C ASN A 329 9.98 5.61 -8.08
N GLU A 330 10.97 6.27 -8.65
CA GLU A 330 12.33 6.32 -8.09
C GLU A 330 12.49 7.41 -7.01
N ASP A 331 11.75 8.51 -7.14
CA ASP A 331 11.89 9.71 -6.31
C ASP A 331 11.36 9.48 -4.89
N TRP A 332 10.22 8.82 -4.79
CA TRP A 332 9.57 8.44 -3.55
C TRP A 332 9.65 6.92 -3.37
N PRO A 333 10.47 6.44 -2.42
CA PRO A 333 10.70 5.01 -2.27
C PRO A 333 9.45 4.30 -1.76
N PHE A 334 9.03 3.24 -2.46
CA PHE A 334 8.13 2.24 -1.90
C PHE A 334 8.65 1.75 -0.55
N ARG A 335 7.79 1.82 0.46
CA ARG A 335 8.09 1.47 1.86
C ARG A 335 6.94 0.65 2.43
N VAL A 336 7.26 -0.23 3.36
CA VAL A 336 6.30 -1.07 4.06
C VAL A 336 6.47 -0.91 5.57
N VAL A 337 5.37 -0.69 6.25
CA VAL A 337 5.26 -0.52 7.70
C VAL A 337 4.14 -1.42 8.21
N LEU A 338 4.34 -2.06 9.37
CA LEU A 338 3.29 -2.80 10.07
C LEU A 338 2.86 -2.00 11.30
N THR A 339 1.56 -1.97 11.59
CA THR A 339 1.02 -1.37 12.82
C THR A 339 0.19 -2.39 13.59
N SER A 340 0.22 -2.29 14.91
CA SER A 340 -0.57 -3.12 15.81
C SER A 340 -1.02 -2.33 17.04
N ASN A 341 -2.21 -2.67 17.54
CA ASN A 341 -2.79 -2.09 18.75
C ASN A 341 -2.71 -3.06 19.94
N PHE A 342 -1.87 -4.11 19.86
CA PHE A 342 -1.57 -4.94 21.03
C PHE A 342 -0.79 -4.14 22.07
N ASP A 343 -0.95 -4.53 23.33
CA ASP A 343 -0.13 -4.01 24.42
C ASP A 343 1.32 -4.50 24.30
N LEU A 344 2.23 -3.76 24.92
CA LEU A 344 3.66 -4.02 24.84
C LEU A 344 4.06 -5.37 25.47
N GLU A 345 3.29 -5.87 26.43
CA GLU A 345 3.54 -7.15 27.09
C GLU A 345 3.10 -8.33 26.22
N ASP A 346 2.10 -8.09 25.36
CA ASP A 346 1.34 -9.11 24.66
C ASP A 346 1.77 -9.26 23.19
N TYR A 347 2.32 -8.20 22.57
CA TYR A 347 2.56 -8.18 21.13
C TYR A 347 3.46 -9.32 20.64
N GLU A 348 4.45 -9.74 21.42
CA GLU A 348 5.37 -10.82 21.02
C GLU A 348 4.65 -12.15 20.93
N GLU A 349 3.81 -12.49 21.92
CA GLU A 349 3.06 -13.75 21.95
C GLU A 349 2.08 -13.82 20.77
N PHE A 350 1.30 -12.76 20.55
CA PHE A 350 0.30 -12.75 19.50
C PHE A 350 0.91 -12.70 18.09
N LEU A 351 1.95 -11.89 17.89
CA LEU A 351 2.52 -11.66 16.56
C LEU A 351 3.57 -12.69 16.14
N ALA A 352 4.20 -13.44 17.06
CA ALA A 352 5.20 -14.46 16.71
C ALA A 352 4.68 -15.55 15.77
N SER A 353 3.38 -15.86 15.86
CA SER A 353 2.73 -16.83 14.96
C SER A 353 2.52 -16.28 13.54
N SER A 354 2.32 -14.97 13.43
CA SER A 354 1.86 -14.27 12.22
C SER A 354 2.99 -13.71 11.37
N VAL A 355 4.02 -13.15 12.01
CA VAL A 355 5.16 -12.48 11.37
C VAL A 355 6.49 -12.95 11.92
N THR A 356 7.53 -12.89 11.09
CA THR A 356 8.90 -13.22 11.51
C THR A 356 9.49 -12.04 12.28
N LEU A 357 9.28 -12.00 13.60
CA LEU A 357 9.69 -10.88 14.47
C LEU A 357 11.19 -10.54 14.38
N ALA A 358 12.06 -11.50 14.04
CA ALA A 358 13.49 -11.29 13.86
C ALA A 358 13.83 -10.26 12.75
N ASN A 359 12.97 -10.12 11.74
CA ASN A 359 13.16 -9.17 10.64
C ASN A 359 12.48 -7.82 10.89
N MET A 360 11.89 -7.64 12.07
CA MET A 360 11.07 -6.48 12.43
C MET A 360 11.80 -5.63 13.48
N MET A 361 11.69 -4.31 13.33
CA MET A 361 12.15 -3.33 14.32
C MET A 361 10.95 -2.85 15.15
N PRO A 362 10.81 -3.25 16.42
CA PRO A 362 9.67 -2.86 17.24
C PRO A 362 9.79 -1.41 17.70
N ILE A 363 8.74 -0.63 17.47
CA ILE A 363 8.64 0.79 17.81
C ILE A 363 7.38 0.98 18.66
N TYR A 364 7.54 1.39 19.91
CA TYR A 364 6.44 1.71 20.80
C TYR A 364 6.15 3.21 20.81
N ILE A 365 4.90 3.58 20.58
CA ILE A 365 4.47 4.98 20.61
C ILE A 365 4.01 5.35 22.01
N GLU A 366 4.69 6.33 22.60
CA GLU A 366 4.35 6.80 23.94
C GLU A 366 2.98 7.49 23.97
N PRO A 367 2.13 7.19 24.97
CA PRO A 367 0.84 7.84 25.14
C PRO A 367 1.02 9.36 25.32
N ALA A 368 0.06 10.15 24.83
CA ALA A 368 0.11 11.60 25.02
C ALA A 368 0.09 11.93 26.52
N GLY A 369 1.17 12.54 27.04
CA GLY A 369 1.22 13.00 28.43
C GLY A 369 2.09 12.18 29.38
N SER A 370 2.75 11.10 28.92
CA SER A 370 3.90 10.55 29.66
C SER A 370 5.05 11.56 29.57
N LYS A 371 5.42 12.16 30.70
CA LYS A 371 6.60 13.02 30.82
C LYS A 371 7.70 12.29 31.57
#